data_AF-A0A2V6CY30-F1
#
_entry.id   AF-A0A2V6CY30-F1
#
_cell.length_a   1.000
_cell.length_b   1.000
_cell.length_c   1.000
_cell.angle_alpha   90.00
_cell.angle_beta   90.00
_cell.angle_gamma   90.00
#
_symmetry.space_group_name_H-M   'P 1'
#
loop_
_entity.id
_entity.type
_entity.pdbx_description
1 polymer ?
#
loop_
_entity_poly.entity_id
_entity_poly.type
_entity_poly.pdbx_seq_one_letter_code
_entity_poly.pdbx_strand_id
1 'polypeptide(L)'
;MHSSKRFLLPFFLTAALIISLCRVNPTAAQVTVATAPVGFTTTPLLGNSDTYVSIPFTRSPEFVGGISSAATTGATGIITVAGNPWTANQFVYGDTQHNHYYALIGPISGTGTKEGHTYLIIGNGTGTLIVDTSNDDSRNLNTIPANTQVQVIPYWTPATIFPASDAGVSFTPTSSPPTYQTLLRFPNYSAPGINQPYAAEYYFNSGAWRLVSDGFNNPPDHGGDPLLPDGYFVVRNTNGAPTLPLRALGSVLMKKTAVPLFAAQAGKQDNPVTMIRPVDVSLDATGLAPIDNSFVQNDQLLLFNNARRQLDKHPYRIYTYNDGWRLSTDPIGDHGKDVIPAGSAMIVRTPGRFSQKSRRSRHI
;
A
#
# COMPACT_ATOMS: atom_id res chain seq x y z
N MET A 1 12.03 -43.81 -94.32
CA MET A 1 13.40 -43.78 -93.75
C MET A 1 13.99 -42.42 -94.10
N HIS A 2 14.05 -41.51 -93.12
CA HIS A 2 15.30 -40.96 -92.54
C HIS A 2 16.15 -40.18 -93.58
N SER A 3 16.54 -38.91 -93.38
CA SER A 3 16.86 -38.22 -92.14
C SER A 3 16.86 -36.70 -92.34
N SER A 4 16.65 -36.02 -91.23
CA SER A 4 16.29 -34.62 -90.94
C SER A 4 17.30 -33.52 -91.33
N LYS A 5 16.74 -32.40 -91.79
CA LYS A 5 17.35 -31.06 -91.89
C LYS A 5 17.31 -30.35 -90.53
N ARG A 6 18.33 -29.55 -90.19
CA ARG A 6 18.23 -28.50 -89.15
C ARG A 6 18.75 -27.16 -89.69
N PHE A 7 17.89 -26.16 -89.51
CA PHE A 7 18.02 -24.75 -89.86
C PHE A 7 17.58 -23.96 -88.61
N LEU A 8 17.98 -22.67 -88.50
CA LEU A 8 17.47 -21.57 -87.65
C LEU A 8 18.44 -20.99 -86.60
N LEU A 9 19.06 -19.86 -86.96
CA LEU A 9 18.79 -18.45 -86.54
C LEU A 9 18.20 -18.13 -85.12
N PRO A 10 18.32 -16.86 -84.64
CA PRO A 10 18.71 -16.45 -83.28
C PRO A 10 17.57 -15.74 -82.51
N PHE A 11 17.77 -15.31 -81.25
CA PHE A 11 17.28 -14.01 -80.70
C PHE A 11 17.61 -13.81 -79.21
N PHE A 12 17.69 -12.53 -78.86
CA PHE A 12 17.78 -11.85 -77.56
C PHE A 12 16.83 -12.36 -76.45
N LEU A 13 17.20 -12.24 -75.16
CA LEU A 13 16.32 -11.66 -74.11
C LEU A 13 17.00 -11.41 -72.73
N THR A 14 16.84 -10.16 -72.26
CA THR A 14 16.51 -9.68 -70.89
C THR A 14 17.42 -9.92 -69.67
N ALA A 15 17.82 -8.78 -69.08
CA ALA A 15 18.27 -8.62 -67.71
C ALA A 15 17.12 -8.82 -66.69
N ALA A 16 17.42 -9.40 -65.54
CA ALA A 16 16.54 -9.40 -64.37
C ALA A 16 17.33 -8.94 -63.13
N LEU A 17 17.00 -7.72 -62.67
CA LEU A 17 17.40 -7.14 -61.40
C LEU A 17 16.58 -7.79 -60.28
N ILE A 18 17.21 -8.56 -59.39
CA ILE A 18 16.56 -9.13 -58.21
C ILE A 18 16.54 -8.06 -57.10
N ILE A 19 15.40 -7.38 -56.93
CA ILE A 19 15.11 -6.59 -55.74
C ILE A 19 14.67 -7.58 -54.65
N SER A 20 15.58 -7.88 -53.71
CA SER A 20 15.24 -8.61 -52.50
C SER A 20 14.40 -7.71 -51.59
N LEU A 21 13.08 -7.86 -51.66
CA LEU A 21 12.14 -7.32 -50.68
C LEU A 21 12.36 -8.03 -49.33
N CYS A 22 13.22 -7.45 -48.48
CA CYS A 22 13.18 -7.73 -47.05
C CYS A 22 11.83 -7.22 -46.52
N ARG A 23 10.86 -8.13 -46.39
CA ARG A 23 9.65 -7.89 -45.60
C ARG A 23 10.07 -7.69 -44.15
N VAL A 24 10.16 -6.45 -43.72
CA VAL A 24 10.12 -6.09 -42.31
C VAL A 24 8.71 -6.43 -41.85
N ASN A 25 8.52 -7.61 -41.28
CA ASN A 25 7.33 -7.87 -40.48
C ASN A 25 7.51 -7.03 -39.21
N PRO A 26 6.70 -6.00 -38.95
CA PRO A 26 6.59 -5.51 -37.59
C PRO A 26 5.92 -6.65 -36.82
N THR A 27 6.72 -7.47 -36.13
CA THR A 27 6.21 -8.18 -34.97
C THR A 27 5.83 -7.08 -33.99
N ALA A 28 4.58 -6.63 -34.07
CA ALA A 28 3.94 -5.93 -32.98
C ALA A 28 4.08 -6.89 -31.80
N ALA A 29 5.01 -6.59 -30.88
CA ALA A 29 5.06 -7.27 -29.61
C ALA A 29 3.66 -7.09 -29.02
N GLN A 30 2.91 -8.17 -28.92
CA GLN A 30 1.61 -8.17 -28.30
C GLN A 30 1.88 -7.90 -26.82
N VAL A 31 1.80 -6.62 -26.41
CA VAL A 31 1.85 -6.24 -25.00
C VAL A 31 0.57 -6.81 -24.41
N THR A 32 0.67 -7.95 -23.74
CA THR A 32 -0.45 -8.45 -22.94
C THR A 32 -0.62 -7.44 -21.81
N VAL A 33 -1.67 -6.62 -21.90
CA VAL A 33 -2.07 -5.74 -20.80
C VAL A 33 -2.67 -6.64 -19.74
N ALA A 34 -1.84 -7.18 -18.87
CA ALA A 34 -2.31 -7.84 -17.66
C ALA A 34 -2.73 -6.73 -16.68
N THR A 35 -4.03 -6.55 -16.49
CA THR A 35 -4.52 -5.75 -15.37
C THR A 35 -4.29 -6.53 -14.08
N ALA A 36 -3.91 -5.84 -13.00
CA ALA A 36 -3.84 -6.48 -11.70
C ALA A 36 -5.21 -7.07 -11.35
N PRO A 37 -5.28 -8.26 -10.72
CA PRO A 37 -6.53 -8.81 -10.23
C PRO A 37 -7.26 -7.77 -9.35
N VAL A 38 -8.57 -7.72 -9.45
CA VAL A 38 -9.42 -6.94 -8.54
C VAL A 38 -10.16 -7.88 -7.61
N GLY A 39 -10.45 -7.42 -6.41
CA GLY A 39 -11.13 -8.23 -5.41
C GLY A 39 -11.96 -7.40 -4.45
N PHE A 40 -12.65 -8.10 -3.56
CA PHE A 40 -13.33 -7.48 -2.45
C PHE A 40 -13.29 -8.35 -1.20
N THR A 41 -13.38 -7.70 -0.05
CA THR A 41 -13.57 -8.35 1.26
C THR A 41 -14.77 -7.74 1.96
N THR A 42 -15.49 -8.54 2.75
CA THR A 42 -16.59 -8.05 3.59
C THR A 42 -16.25 -8.29 5.06
N THR A 43 -16.20 -7.23 5.86
CA THR A 43 -15.90 -7.30 7.30
C THR A 43 -17.11 -6.82 8.10
N PRO A 44 -17.65 -7.62 9.05
CA PRO A 44 -18.73 -7.16 9.92
C PRO A 44 -18.20 -6.16 10.96
N LEU A 45 -18.72 -4.94 10.94
CA LEU A 45 -18.42 -3.89 11.92
C LEU A 45 -19.40 -4.03 13.08
N LEU A 46 -19.02 -4.79 14.10
CA LEU A 46 -19.92 -5.17 15.19
C LEU A 46 -20.40 -3.96 15.99
N GLY A 47 -21.71 -3.84 16.20
CA GLY A 47 -22.28 -2.88 17.17
C GLY A 47 -21.80 -3.10 18.60
N ASN A 48 -21.65 -2.01 19.37
CA ASN A 48 -21.06 -1.99 20.71
C ASN A 48 -19.67 -2.65 20.78
N SER A 49 -18.82 -2.35 19.79
CA SER A 49 -17.50 -2.96 19.66
C SER A 49 -16.55 -2.08 18.86
N ASP A 50 -15.26 -2.32 19.08
CA ASP A 50 -14.19 -1.92 18.18
C ASP A 50 -13.95 -3.04 17.15
N THR A 51 -13.83 -2.68 15.88
CA THR A 51 -13.46 -3.59 14.79
C THR A 51 -12.19 -3.06 14.14
N TYR A 52 -11.14 -3.85 14.14
CA TYR A 52 -9.84 -3.47 13.59
C TYR A 52 -9.82 -3.82 12.12
N VAL A 53 -9.65 -2.82 11.27
CA VAL A 53 -9.87 -2.92 9.83
C VAL A 53 -8.63 -2.43 9.10
N SER A 54 -8.28 -3.12 8.03
CA SER A 54 -7.42 -2.57 6.99
C SER A 54 -8.05 -2.81 5.63
N ILE A 55 -7.50 -2.15 4.62
CA ILE A 55 -7.91 -2.32 3.23
C ILE A 55 -6.79 -3.09 2.51
N PRO A 56 -6.91 -4.41 2.31
CA PRO A 56 -5.88 -5.25 1.70
C PRO A 56 -5.87 -5.11 0.16
N PHE A 57 -6.16 -3.90 -0.32
CA PHE A 57 -6.24 -3.53 -1.73
C PHE A 57 -5.69 -2.12 -1.90
N THR A 58 -5.15 -1.83 -3.07
CA THR A 58 -4.86 -0.45 -3.45
C THR A 58 -5.99 0.09 -4.32
N ARG A 59 -6.10 1.42 -4.39
CA ARG A 59 -6.79 2.04 -5.53
C ARG A 59 -5.99 1.77 -6.81
N SER A 60 -6.64 1.87 -7.96
CA SER A 60 -5.97 1.69 -9.26
C SER A 60 -4.88 2.76 -9.44
N PRO A 61 -3.65 2.39 -9.85
CA PRO A 61 -2.63 3.37 -10.20
C PRO A 61 -3.09 4.27 -11.36
N GLU A 62 -2.87 5.57 -11.24
CA GLU A 62 -3.12 6.53 -12.32
C GLU A 62 -1.93 6.68 -13.27
N PHE A 63 -0.74 6.26 -12.83
CA PHE A 63 0.43 6.19 -13.67
C PHE A 63 1.31 4.99 -13.29
N VAL A 64 1.93 4.38 -14.31
CA VAL A 64 2.99 3.39 -14.16
C VAL A 64 4.06 3.71 -15.20
N GLY A 65 5.32 3.85 -14.76
CA GLY A 65 6.42 4.20 -15.68
C GLY A 65 7.79 3.88 -15.11
N GLY A 66 8.83 4.14 -15.90
CA GLY A 66 10.23 3.95 -15.51
C GLY A 66 10.86 5.23 -14.96
N ILE A 67 11.55 5.09 -13.83
CA ILE A 67 12.38 6.14 -13.21
C ILE A 67 13.65 6.30 -14.04
N SER A 68 13.96 7.52 -14.48
CA SER A 68 15.23 7.85 -15.15
C SER A 68 16.34 8.16 -14.14
N SER A 69 15.99 8.87 -13.07
CA SER A 69 16.90 9.19 -11.96
C SER A 69 16.10 9.49 -10.71
N ALA A 70 16.68 9.29 -9.53
CA ALA A 70 16.13 9.78 -8.27
C ALA A 70 17.22 10.39 -7.40
N ALA A 71 16.88 11.44 -6.66
CA ALA A 71 17.78 12.15 -5.77
C ALA A 71 17.03 12.62 -4.51
N THR A 72 17.79 12.97 -3.48
CA THR A 72 17.25 13.54 -2.24
C THR A 72 17.94 14.85 -1.91
N THR A 73 17.16 15.85 -1.51
CA THR A 73 17.60 17.15 -1.02
C THR A 73 16.89 17.42 0.30
N GLY A 74 17.61 17.24 1.42
CA GLY A 74 17.03 17.41 2.76
C GLY A 74 15.96 16.36 3.06
N ALA A 75 14.74 16.81 3.38
CA ALA A 75 13.58 15.94 3.61
C ALA A 75 12.76 15.66 2.34
N THR A 76 13.19 16.16 1.18
CA THR A 76 12.45 16.04 -0.08
C THR A 76 13.20 15.16 -1.07
N GLY A 77 12.48 14.22 -1.69
CA GLY A 77 12.96 13.40 -2.79
C GLY A 77 12.47 13.94 -4.14
N ILE A 78 13.31 13.81 -5.16
CA ILE A 78 12.94 14.08 -6.56
C ILE A 78 13.09 12.78 -7.33
N ILE A 79 11.99 12.29 -7.90
CA ILE A 79 11.95 11.12 -8.77
C ILE A 79 11.65 11.61 -10.18
N THR A 80 12.61 11.49 -11.08
CA THR A 80 12.45 11.83 -12.50
C THR A 80 11.97 10.60 -13.26
N VAL A 81 10.95 10.76 -14.10
CA VAL A 81 10.45 9.72 -15.00
C VAL A 81 10.79 10.05 -16.45
N ALA A 82 10.91 9.01 -17.29
CA ALA A 82 11.18 9.22 -18.70
C ALA A 82 9.96 9.83 -19.43
N GLY A 83 10.22 10.73 -20.39
CA GLY A 83 9.23 11.17 -21.37
C GLY A 83 8.33 12.35 -20.98
N ASN A 84 8.54 13.00 -19.83
CA ASN A 84 7.74 14.14 -19.35
C ASN A 84 6.21 13.94 -19.48
N PRO A 85 5.65 12.88 -18.86
CA PRO A 85 4.28 12.44 -19.12
C PRO A 85 3.19 13.29 -18.45
N TRP A 86 3.53 14.30 -17.66
CA TRP A 86 2.58 14.99 -16.78
C TRP A 86 2.48 16.48 -17.05
N THR A 87 1.41 17.07 -16.55
CA THR A 87 1.33 18.53 -16.34
C THR A 87 1.77 18.87 -14.91
N ALA A 88 2.28 20.07 -14.72
CA ALA A 88 2.67 20.53 -13.38
C ALA A 88 1.47 20.50 -12.42
N ASN A 89 1.70 20.05 -11.20
CA ASN A 89 0.70 19.90 -10.12
C ASN A 89 -0.47 18.95 -10.42
N GLN A 90 -0.39 18.11 -11.44
CA GLN A 90 -1.39 17.06 -11.73
C GLN A 90 -1.69 16.13 -10.53
N PHE A 91 -0.73 15.92 -9.63
CA PHE A 91 -0.85 15.02 -8.47
C PHE A 91 -0.85 15.76 -7.13
N VAL A 92 -1.17 17.05 -7.13
CA VAL A 92 -1.24 17.88 -5.92
C VAL A 92 -2.69 18.11 -5.55
N TYR A 93 -3.03 17.76 -4.30
CA TYR A 93 -4.37 17.97 -3.75
C TYR A 93 -4.74 19.47 -3.75
N GLY A 94 -5.91 19.80 -4.27
CA GLY A 94 -6.45 21.16 -4.38
C GLY A 94 -7.82 21.21 -5.05
N ASP A 95 -8.25 22.38 -5.52
CA ASP A 95 -9.62 22.61 -6.00
C ASP A 95 -10.00 21.80 -7.26
N THR A 96 -9.02 21.48 -8.11
CA THR A 96 -9.25 20.75 -9.37
C THR A 96 -8.99 19.25 -9.25
N GLN A 97 -8.32 18.83 -8.18
CA GLN A 97 -7.81 17.48 -7.99
C GLN A 97 -7.91 17.13 -6.49
N HIS A 98 -8.73 16.14 -6.16
CA HIS A 98 -9.14 15.87 -4.77
C HIS A 98 -8.58 14.53 -4.22
N ASN A 99 -7.55 13.96 -4.83
CA ASN A 99 -6.85 12.78 -4.29
C ASN A 99 -5.46 13.17 -3.81
N HIS A 100 -5.06 12.71 -2.63
CA HIS A 100 -3.65 12.58 -2.31
C HIS A 100 -3.06 11.35 -3.01
N TYR A 101 -1.79 11.40 -3.40
CA TYR A 101 -1.09 10.28 -4.03
C TYR A 101 0.19 9.88 -3.31
N TYR A 102 0.57 8.61 -3.48
CA TYR A 102 1.89 8.13 -3.16
C TYR A 102 2.57 7.49 -4.37
N ALA A 103 3.90 7.56 -4.38
CA ALA A 103 4.75 6.83 -5.29
C ALA A 103 5.13 5.49 -4.67
N LEU A 104 4.79 4.37 -5.29
CA LEU A 104 5.29 3.04 -4.95
C LEU A 104 6.46 2.68 -5.86
N ILE A 105 7.61 2.36 -5.26
CA ILE A 105 8.84 2.03 -5.98
C ILE A 105 8.95 0.53 -6.20
N GLY A 106 9.26 0.13 -7.42
CA GLY A 106 9.61 -1.24 -7.77
C GLY A 106 8.73 -1.86 -8.87
N PRO A 107 9.14 -3.02 -9.42
CA PRO A 107 10.32 -3.78 -9.01
C PRO A 107 11.63 -3.09 -9.34
N ILE A 108 12.66 -3.37 -8.53
CA ILE A 108 14.04 -2.90 -8.77
C ILE A 108 14.82 -4.04 -9.43
N SER A 109 15.60 -3.72 -10.47
CA SER A 109 16.66 -4.59 -10.96
C SER A 109 18.01 -4.18 -10.36
N GLY A 110 18.81 -5.14 -9.91
CA GLY A 110 20.12 -4.88 -9.32
C GLY A 110 20.10 -4.61 -7.82
N THR A 111 20.98 -3.73 -7.34
CA THR A 111 21.30 -3.56 -5.91
C THR A 111 20.54 -2.44 -5.20
N GLY A 112 19.46 -1.93 -5.79
CA GLY A 112 18.70 -0.84 -5.20
C GLY A 112 17.95 -1.27 -3.94
N THR A 113 17.87 -0.39 -2.94
CA THR A 113 17.36 -0.72 -1.60
C THR A 113 15.95 -0.21 -1.33
N LYS A 114 15.31 0.43 -2.31
CA LYS A 114 14.01 1.10 -2.13
C LYS A 114 12.83 0.37 -2.75
N GLU A 115 12.97 -0.90 -3.12
CA GLU A 115 11.84 -1.68 -3.63
C GLU A 115 10.73 -1.72 -2.57
N GLY A 116 9.47 -1.62 -3.00
CA GLY A 116 8.29 -1.58 -2.15
C GLY A 116 8.10 -0.34 -1.30
N HIS A 117 9.03 0.62 -1.27
CA HIS A 117 8.85 1.83 -0.48
C HIS A 117 7.76 2.71 -1.10
N THR A 118 6.94 3.31 -0.24
CA THR A 118 5.94 4.30 -0.61
C THR A 118 6.34 5.69 -0.12
N TYR A 119 6.17 6.70 -0.96
CA TYR A 119 6.44 8.10 -0.60
C TYR A 119 5.25 8.98 -0.92
N LEU A 120 4.82 9.81 0.03
CA LEU A 120 3.79 10.84 -0.20
C LEU A 120 4.27 11.79 -1.29
N ILE A 121 3.46 11.98 -2.33
CA ILE A 121 3.70 12.97 -3.37
C ILE A 121 3.20 14.32 -2.84
N ILE A 122 4.12 15.28 -2.74
CA ILE A 122 3.85 16.66 -2.27
C ILE A 122 3.91 17.68 -3.41
N GLY A 123 4.29 17.24 -4.61
CA GLY A 123 4.41 18.06 -5.80
C GLY A 123 4.74 17.23 -7.03
N ASN A 124 4.49 17.76 -8.22
CA ASN A 124 5.02 17.17 -9.45
C ASN A 124 5.25 18.25 -10.52
N GLY A 125 6.34 18.08 -11.28
CA GLY A 125 6.57 18.78 -12.54
C GLY A 125 6.09 17.97 -13.74
N THR A 126 6.54 18.33 -14.94
CA THR A 126 6.16 17.63 -16.17
C THR A 126 6.78 16.24 -16.29
N GLY A 127 7.94 16.01 -15.66
CA GLY A 127 8.63 14.72 -15.64
C GLY A 127 9.19 14.34 -14.28
N THR A 128 8.76 15.00 -13.21
CA THR A 128 9.30 14.80 -11.86
C THR A 128 8.18 14.66 -10.83
N LEU A 129 8.34 13.73 -9.90
CA LEU A 129 7.60 13.71 -8.64
C LEU A 129 8.49 14.33 -7.57
N ILE A 130 7.88 15.18 -6.74
CA ILE A 130 8.44 15.72 -5.52
C ILE A 130 7.78 14.96 -4.38
N VAL A 131 8.57 14.22 -3.60
CA VAL A 131 8.07 13.31 -2.57
C VAL A 131 8.62 13.63 -1.19
N ASP A 132 7.83 13.36 -0.15
CA ASP A 132 8.32 13.43 1.23
C ASP A 132 9.15 12.20 1.58
N THR A 133 10.38 12.43 2.06
CA THR A 133 11.32 11.40 2.52
C THR A 133 11.60 11.48 4.02
N SER A 134 10.86 12.30 4.77
CA SER A 134 11.01 12.49 6.22
C SER A 134 10.97 11.17 7.02
N ASN A 135 10.20 10.21 6.52
CA ASN A 135 9.98 8.89 7.09
C ASN A 135 10.80 7.75 6.46
N ASP A 136 11.64 8.06 5.46
CA ASP A 136 12.57 7.10 4.87
C ASP A 136 13.71 6.73 5.84
N ASP A 137 14.18 5.48 5.79
CA ASP A 137 15.19 4.95 6.72
C ASP A 137 16.59 5.56 6.53
N SER A 138 16.94 5.89 5.28
CA SER A 138 18.23 6.48 4.90
C SER A 138 18.12 7.88 4.28
N ARG A 139 16.89 8.37 4.02
CA ARG A 139 16.60 9.59 3.23
C ARG A 139 17.47 9.68 1.98
N ASN A 140 17.60 8.56 1.27
CA ASN A 140 18.54 8.46 0.16
C ASN A 140 17.93 7.71 -1.01
N LEU A 141 17.29 8.47 -1.89
CA LEU A 141 16.70 7.97 -3.13
C LEU A 141 17.74 7.69 -4.21
N ASN A 142 19.01 8.10 -4.06
CA ASN A 142 20.06 7.81 -5.05
C ASN A 142 20.35 6.30 -5.18
N THR A 143 19.85 5.50 -4.24
CA THR A 143 19.91 4.03 -4.30
C THR A 143 18.87 3.43 -5.24
N ILE A 144 17.95 4.21 -5.80
CA ILE A 144 16.99 3.78 -6.82
C ILE A 144 17.69 3.77 -8.19
N PRO A 145 17.90 2.59 -8.81
CA PRO A 145 18.51 2.51 -10.13
C PRO A 145 17.59 3.07 -11.22
N ALA A 146 18.18 3.57 -12.30
CA ALA A 146 17.42 3.90 -13.51
C ALA A 146 16.67 2.66 -14.04
N ASN A 147 15.55 2.90 -14.71
CA ASN A 147 14.58 1.90 -15.18
C ASN A 147 13.85 1.13 -14.08
N THR A 148 14.02 1.50 -12.80
CA THR A 148 13.11 1.06 -11.73
C THR A 148 11.69 1.53 -12.03
N GLN A 149 10.70 0.67 -11.83
CA GLN A 149 9.30 1.07 -12.01
C GLN A 149 8.82 1.97 -10.85
N VAL A 150 7.99 2.95 -11.18
CA VAL A 150 7.21 3.74 -10.21
C VAL A 150 5.73 3.61 -10.55
N GLN A 151 4.89 3.45 -9.53
CA GLN A 151 3.44 3.57 -9.64
C GLN A 151 2.97 4.80 -8.85
N VAL A 152 2.13 5.64 -9.46
CA VAL A 152 1.43 6.73 -8.77
C VAL A 152 0.04 6.25 -8.42
N ILE A 153 -0.23 6.09 -7.13
CA ILE A 153 -1.45 5.48 -6.62
C ILE A 153 -2.15 6.47 -5.69
N PRO A 154 -3.47 6.71 -5.85
CA PRO A 154 -4.18 7.55 -4.93
C PRO A 154 -4.36 6.85 -3.59
N TYR A 155 -4.28 7.60 -2.49
CA TYR A 155 -4.57 7.10 -1.16
C TYR A 155 -6.05 6.71 -1.01
N TRP A 156 -6.30 5.74 -0.13
CA TRP A 156 -7.62 5.60 0.48
C TRP A 156 -7.86 6.77 1.44
N THR A 157 -9.13 7.08 1.66
CA THR A 157 -9.61 8.19 2.49
C THR A 157 -10.90 7.75 3.20
N PRO A 158 -11.34 8.43 4.28
CA PRO A 158 -12.64 8.16 4.88
C PRO A 158 -13.78 8.13 3.85
N ALA A 159 -13.83 9.09 2.92
CA ALA A 159 -14.90 9.16 1.92
C ALA A 159 -14.80 8.10 0.81
N THR A 160 -13.62 7.51 0.56
CA THR A 160 -13.47 6.45 -0.45
C THR A 160 -13.68 5.06 0.12
N ILE A 161 -13.45 4.85 1.42
CA ILE A 161 -13.77 3.59 2.12
C ILE A 161 -15.23 3.57 2.58
N PHE A 162 -15.73 4.71 3.09
CA PHE A 162 -17.08 4.91 3.58
C PHE A 162 -17.72 6.13 2.89
N PRO A 163 -18.16 5.98 1.65
CA PRO A 163 -18.78 7.08 0.91
C PRO A 163 -20.08 7.52 1.58
N ALA A 164 -20.42 8.80 1.46
CA ALA A 164 -21.65 9.36 2.02
C ALA A 164 -22.92 8.61 1.58
N SER A 165 -22.91 8.01 0.38
CA SER A 165 -23.99 7.16 -0.14
C SER A 165 -24.27 5.91 0.69
N ASP A 166 -23.29 5.45 1.48
CA ASP A 166 -23.38 4.23 2.26
C ASP A 166 -23.76 4.49 3.73
N ALA A 167 -24.07 5.75 4.06
CA ALA A 167 -24.63 6.13 5.35
C ALA A 167 -25.90 5.30 5.66
N GLY A 168 -25.88 4.58 6.79
CA GLY A 168 -26.94 3.67 7.20
C GLY A 168 -26.85 2.26 6.61
N VAL A 169 -25.91 2.02 5.69
CA VAL A 169 -25.67 0.72 5.05
C VAL A 169 -24.37 0.09 5.50
N SER A 170 -23.24 0.81 5.40
CA SER A 170 -21.92 0.32 5.81
C SER A 170 -21.41 0.94 7.12
N PHE A 171 -21.97 2.08 7.52
CA PHE A 171 -21.69 2.74 8.79
C PHE A 171 -22.93 3.49 9.29
N THR A 172 -22.93 3.90 10.56
CA THR A 172 -24.03 4.68 11.16
C THR A 172 -23.61 6.14 11.31
N PRO A 173 -24.23 7.09 10.59
CA PRO A 173 -24.00 8.52 10.80
C PRO A 173 -24.21 8.93 12.24
N THR A 174 -23.38 9.84 12.74
CA THR A 174 -23.60 10.46 14.04
C THR A 174 -24.72 11.50 13.92
N SER A 175 -25.78 11.37 14.72
CA SER A 175 -26.91 12.31 14.73
C SER A 175 -26.65 13.52 15.61
N SER A 176 -26.04 13.31 16.78
CA SER A 176 -25.76 14.37 17.76
C SER A 176 -24.38 14.17 18.37
N PRO A 177 -23.32 14.82 17.85
CA PRO A 177 -22.02 14.84 18.50
C PRO A 177 -22.09 15.54 19.89
N PRO A 178 -21.34 15.11 20.93
CA PRO A 178 -20.28 14.07 20.95
C PRO A 178 -20.79 12.64 21.19
N THR A 179 -22.09 12.37 21.11
CA THR A 179 -22.62 10.99 21.20
C THR A 179 -22.43 10.25 19.86
N TYR A 180 -21.20 9.86 19.56
CA TYR A 180 -20.83 9.26 18.28
C TYR A 180 -21.38 7.84 18.08
N GLN A 181 -21.95 7.58 16.90
CA GLN A 181 -22.46 6.25 16.55
C GLN A 181 -21.39 5.39 15.87
N THR A 182 -20.81 5.85 14.77
CA THR A 182 -19.60 5.27 14.19
C THR A 182 -18.45 6.27 14.29
N LEU A 183 -17.33 5.82 14.85
CA LEU A 183 -16.04 6.53 14.86
C LEU A 183 -15.00 5.72 14.08
N LEU A 184 -14.22 6.40 13.24
CA LEU A 184 -13.01 5.87 12.64
C LEU A 184 -11.81 6.38 13.46
N ARG A 185 -11.04 5.47 14.07
CA ARG A 185 -9.93 5.81 14.96
C ARG A 185 -8.62 5.35 14.35
N PHE A 186 -7.70 6.28 14.10
CA PHE A 186 -6.46 6.03 13.38
C PHE A 186 -5.27 6.02 14.33
N PRO A 187 -4.49 4.91 14.40
CA PRO A 187 -3.32 4.83 15.27
C PRO A 187 -2.33 5.97 15.02
N ASN A 188 -1.63 6.41 16.07
CA ASN A 188 -0.54 7.35 15.89
C ASN A 188 0.75 6.62 15.47
N TYR A 189 0.96 6.48 14.17
CA TYR A 189 2.12 5.78 13.58
C TYR A 189 3.48 6.40 13.92
N SER A 190 3.52 7.60 14.51
CA SER A 190 4.75 8.31 14.88
C SER A 190 4.99 8.37 16.39
N ALA A 191 4.02 7.95 17.21
CA ALA A 191 4.11 8.08 18.65
C ALA A 191 5.17 7.14 19.24
N PRO A 192 5.97 7.61 20.21
CA PRO A 192 6.90 6.75 20.93
C PRO A 192 6.18 5.86 21.95
N GLY A 193 6.74 4.69 22.22
CA GLY A 193 6.30 3.79 23.30
C GLY A 193 5.23 2.78 22.88
N ILE A 194 4.49 2.29 23.87
CA ILE A 194 3.43 1.27 23.70
C ILE A 194 2.06 1.84 24.08
N ASN A 195 0.99 1.20 23.62
CA ASN A 195 -0.40 1.61 23.91
C ASN A 195 -0.66 3.09 23.54
N GLN A 196 -0.22 3.47 22.35
CA GLN A 196 -0.26 4.85 21.87
C GLN A 196 -1.71 5.33 21.70
N PRO A 197 -1.99 6.62 21.93
CA PRO A 197 -3.27 7.20 21.61
C PRO A 197 -3.50 7.20 20.09
N TYR A 198 -4.76 7.32 19.69
CA TYR A 198 -5.10 7.57 18.28
C TYR A 198 -4.66 8.98 17.88
N ALA A 199 -4.14 9.14 16.66
CA ALA A 199 -3.74 10.43 16.11
C ALA A 199 -4.94 11.24 15.61
N ALA A 200 -5.95 10.54 15.09
CA ALA A 200 -7.16 11.15 14.55
C ALA A 200 -8.37 10.25 14.81
N GLU A 201 -9.49 10.88 15.11
CA GLU A 201 -10.79 10.22 15.25
C GLU A 201 -11.80 10.98 14.40
N TYR A 202 -12.48 10.27 13.50
CA TYR A 202 -13.44 10.86 12.56
C TYR A 202 -14.84 10.33 12.81
N TYR A 203 -15.83 11.20 12.64
CA TYR A 203 -17.25 10.84 12.67
C TYR A 203 -17.94 11.43 11.44
N PHE A 204 -18.97 10.75 10.93
CA PHE A 204 -19.76 11.28 9.83
C PHE A 204 -20.98 12.02 10.39
N ASN A 205 -21.16 13.28 10.01
CA ASN A 205 -22.33 14.08 10.39
C ASN A 205 -22.65 15.12 9.30
N SER A 206 -23.93 15.30 9.01
CA SER A 206 -24.42 16.31 8.06
C SER A 206 -23.75 16.22 6.68
N GLY A 207 -23.58 15.00 6.17
CA GLY A 207 -23.08 14.74 4.81
C GLY A 207 -21.55 14.74 4.65
N ALA A 208 -20.79 14.95 5.72
CA ALA A 208 -19.33 15.07 5.67
C ALA A 208 -18.64 14.26 6.79
N TRP A 209 -17.39 13.88 6.54
CA TRP A 209 -16.51 13.30 7.55
C TRP A 209 -15.89 14.44 8.35
N ARG A 210 -15.96 14.37 9.67
CA ARG A 210 -15.52 15.43 10.59
C ARG A 210 -14.46 14.88 11.53
N LEU A 211 -13.45 15.68 11.81
CA LEU A 211 -12.42 15.34 12.79
C LEU A 211 -12.90 15.73 14.19
N VAL A 212 -12.78 14.83 15.17
CA VAL A 212 -13.22 15.08 16.56
C VAL A 212 -12.52 16.29 17.17
N SER A 213 -11.25 16.53 16.84
CA SER A 213 -10.46 17.63 17.41
C SER A 213 -10.85 19.02 16.90
N ASP A 214 -11.66 19.12 15.84
CA ASP A 214 -12.11 20.41 15.31
C ASP A 214 -13.30 20.99 16.10
N GLY A 215 -13.84 20.23 17.03
CA GLY A 215 -15.06 20.58 17.76
C GLY A 215 -16.30 20.50 16.88
N PHE A 216 -17.40 21.12 17.35
CA PHE A 216 -18.74 20.92 16.79
C PHE A 216 -19.31 22.13 16.04
N ASN A 217 -18.64 23.27 16.11
CA ASN A 217 -19.12 24.53 15.54
C ASN A 217 -18.64 24.66 14.09
N ASN A 218 -19.44 24.14 13.15
CA ASN A 218 -19.15 24.15 11.71
C ASN A 218 -17.75 23.57 11.37
N PRO A 219 -17.45 22.33 11.79
CA PRO A 219 -16.17 21.71 11.46
C PRO A 219 -16.01 21.60 9.93
N PRO A 220 -14.79 21.59 9.39
CA PRO A 220 -14.53 21.31 7.97
C PRO A 220 -14.82 19.85 7.61
N ASP A 221 -14.83 19.54 6.30
CA ASP A 221 -14.92 18.16 5.80
C ASP A 221 -13.50 17.58 5.66
N HIS A 222 -13.33 16.38 6.19
CA HIS A 222 -12.09 15.59 6.21
C HIS A 222 -12.25 14.27 5.44
N GLY A 223 -13.26 14.18 4.57
CA GLY A 223 -13.48 13.00 3.73
C GLY A 223 -12.30 12.68 2.80
N GLY A 224 -11.49 13.69 2.49
CA GLY A 224 -10.29 13.61 1.64
C GLY A 224 -9.00 13.20 2.36
N ASP A 225 -9.00 13.10 3.69
CA ASP A 225 -7.76 12.84 4.45
C ASP A 225 -7.11 11.51 4.06
N PRO A 226 -5.80 11.49 3.75
CA PRO A 226 -5.12 10.29 3.27
C PRO A 226 -4.89 9.27 4.38
N LEU A 227 -5.13 7.99 4.06
CA LEU A 227 -4.91 6.86 4.95
C LEU A 227 -3.70 6.04 4.49
N LEU A 228 -2.78 5.73 5.40
CA LEU A 228 -1.57 4.96 5.08
C LEU A 228 -1.92 3.60 4.44
N PRO A 229 -1.26 3.20 3.34
CA PRO A 229 -1.56 1.96 2.61
C PRO A 229 -1.19 0.70 3.40
N ASP A 230 -0.27 0.81 4.34
CA ASP A 230 0.22 -0.24 5.24
C ASP A 230 -0.33 -0.12 6.67
N GLY A 231 -1.27 0.81 6.89
CA GLY A 231 -1.91 1.07 8.15
C GLY A 231 -3.23 0.31 8.35
N TYR A 232 -3.66 0.23 9.61
CA TYR A 232 -5.01 -0.17 9.97
C TYR A 232 -5.74 0.97 10.67
N PHE A 233 -7.05 0.90 10.77
CA PHE A 233 -7.84 1.79 11.62
C PHE A 233 -8.88 0.99 12.39
N VAL A 234 -9.43 1.59 13.43
CA VAL A 234 -10.45 0.96 14.26
C VAL A 234 -11.78 1.62 13.99
N VAL A 235 -12.77 0.82 13.57
CA VAL A 235 -14.15 1.25 13.51
C VAL A 235 -14.79 0.97 14.86
N ARG A 236 -15.13 2.03 15.59
CA ARG A 236 -15.86 1.95 16.85
C ARG A 236 -17.34 2.20 16.58
N ASN A 237 -18.18 1.21 16.86
CA ASN A 237 -19.63 1.36 16.83
C ASN A 237 -20.19 1.38 18.25
N THR A 238 -20.80 2.51 18.62
CA THR A 238 -21.38 2.79 19.94
C THR A 238 -22.75 3.45 19.82
N ASN A 239 -23.39 3.79 20.94
CA ASN A 239 -24.59 4.62 20.97
C ASN A 239 -25.73 4.14 20.04
N GLY A 240 -25.99 2.82 20.06
CA GLY A 240 -27.06 2.21 19.27
C GLY A 240 -26.73 1.88 17.82
N ALA A 241 -25.50 2.14 17.36
CA ALA A 241 -25.07 1.70 16.03
C ALA A 241 -25.17 0.17 15.88
N PRO A 242 -25.91 -0.36 14.88
CA PRO A 242 -26.03 -1.79 14.65
C PRO A 242 -24.74 -2.40 14.07
N THR A 243 -24.76 -3.71 13.85
CA THR A 243 -23.70 -4.37 13.08
C THR A 243 -23.93 -4.14 11.59
N LEU A 244 -22.98 -3.52 10.91
CA LEU A 244 -23.05 -3.21 9.47
C LEU A 244 -21.81 -3.77 8.73
N PRO A 245 -21.92 -4.16 7.46
CA PRO A 245 -20.78 -4.66 6.70
C PRO A 245 -19.94 -3.51 6.13
N LEU A 246 -18.62 -3.57 6.30
CA LEU A 246 -17.69 -2.85 5.44
C LEU A 246 -17.34 -3.72 4.23
N ARG A 247 -17.52 -3.18 3.02
CA ARG A 247 -17.07 -3.78 1.77
C ARG A 247 -15.86 -3.02 1.26
N ALA A 248 -14.69 -3.63 1.33
CA ALA A 248 -13.48 -3.08 0.73
C ALA A 248 -13.32 -3.66 -0.67
N LEU A 249 -13.16 -2.82 -1.68
CA LEU A 249 -13.02 -3.16 -3.11
C LEU A 249 -11.74 -2.51 -3.64
N GLY A 250 -10.96 -3.20 -4.45
CA GLY A 250 -9.81 -2.58 -5.10
C GLY A 250 -8.92 -3.54 -5.86
N SER A 251 -7.75 -3.04 -6.27
CA SER A 251 -6.73 -3.81 -6.95
C SER A 251 -5.88 -4.59 -5.94
N VAL A 252 -5.60 -5.85 -6.25
CA VAL A 252 -4.64 -6.66 -5.50
C VAL A 252 -3.24 -6.15 -5.79
N LEU A 253 -2.49 -5.86 -4.73
CA LEU A 253 -1.13 -5.39 -4.88
C LEU A 253 -0.21 -6.55 -5.29
N MET A 254 0.28 -6.49 -6.52
CA MET A 254 1.18 -7.51 -7.10
C MET A 254 2.67 -7.13 -6.97
N LYS A 255 2.97 -6.16 -6.11
CA LYS A 255 4.32 -5.62 -5.88
C LYS A 255 4.67 -5.82 -4.40
N LYS A 256 5.96 -5.82 -4.08
CA LYS A 256 6.40 -5.76 -2.68
C LYS A 256 5.94 -4.43 -2.08
N THR A 257 5.67 -4.43 -0.78
CA THR A 257 5.50 -3.19 -0.01
C THR A 257 6.43 -3.22 1.16
N ALA A 258 7.10 -2.11 1.41
CA ALA A 258 7.98 -1.96 2.54
C ALA A 258 7.28 -1.17 3.65
N VAL A 259 7.20 -1.75 4.85
CA VAL A 259 6.58 -1.11 6.02
C VAL A 259 7.69 -0.63 6.96
N PRO A 260 7.75 0.68 7.27
CA PRO A 260 8.75 1.21 8.17
C PRO A 260 8.40 0.88 9.62
N LEU A 261 9.34 0.22 10.33
CA LEU A 261 9.22 0.01 11.77
C LEU A 261 10.16 0.93 12.54
N PHE A 262 9.61 1.55 13.59
CA PHE A 262 10.34 2.32 14.57
C PHE A 262 10.86 1.42 15.69
N ALA A 263 12.09 1.71 16.12
CA ALA A 263 12.69 1.17 17.32
C ALA A 263 13.05 2.32 18.27
N ALA A 264 12.62 2.22 19.52
CA ALA A 264 13.00 3.17 20.55
C ALA A 264 14.42 2.87 21.05
N GLN A 265 15.18 3.93 21.38
CA GLN A 265 16.52 3.78 21.98
C GLN A 265 16.46 3.09 23.35
N ALA A 266 15.36 3.29 24.09
CA ALA A 266 15.07 2.64 25.35
C ALA A 266 13.57 2.31 25.42
N GLY A 267 13.23 1.19 26.06
CA GLY A 267 11.85 0.73 26.21
C GLY A 267 11.24 0.12 24.94
N LYS A 268 10.06 -0.49 25.09
CA LYS A 268 9.33 -1.13 23.99
C LYS A 268 8.69 -0.08 23.08
N GLN A 269 8.56 -0.40 21.79
CA GLN A 269 7.91 0.45 20.79
C GLN A 269 6.85 -0.34 20.03
N ASP A 270 5.61 0.14 20.04
CA ASP A 270 4.53 -0.40 19.19
C ASP A 270 4.58 0.24 17.80
N ASN A 271 4.43 -0.61 16.78
CA ASN A 271 4.30 -0.21 15.39
C ASN A 271 2.98 -0.78 14.84
N PRO A 272 1.94 0.07 14.69
CA PRO A 272 0.70 -0.34 14.05
C PRO A 272 0.95 -0.66 12.58
N VAL A 273 0.60 -1.87 12.13
CA VAL A 273 0.78 -2.33 10.74
C VAL A 273 -0.38 -3.22 10.32
N THR A 274 -0.48 -3.53 9.04
CA THR A 274 -1.51 -4.46 8.54
C THR A 274 -0.97 -5.57 7.63
N MET A 275 -1.74 -6.65 7.53
CA MET A 275 -1.61 -7.64 6.47
C MET A 275 -2.20 -7.07 5.19
N ILE A 276 -1.34 -6.53 4.32
CA ILE A 276 -1.74 -5.91 3.05
C ILE A 276 -2.26 -6.91 2.00
N ARG A 277 -2.17 -8.21 2.28
CA ARG A 277 -2.59 -9.27 1.36
C ARG A 277 -4.07 -9.61 1.57
N PRO A 278 -4.85 -9.79 0.48
CA PRO A 278 -6.26 -10.16 0.56
C PRO A 278 -6.46 -11.68 0.67
N VAL A 279 -5.46 -12.40 1.18
CA VAL A 279 -5.50 -13.85 1.39
C VAL A 279 -4.89 -14.21 2.74
N ASP A 280 -5.42 -15.26 3.35
CA ASP A 280 -4.88 -15.84 4.56
C ASP A 280 -3.47 -16.39 4.30
N VAL A 281 -2.54 -16.11 5.21
CA VAL A 281 -1.16 -16.59 5.13
C VAL A 281 -0.75 -17.19 6.46
N SER A 282 0.17 -18.15 6.46
CA SER A 282 0.79 -18.58 7.71
C SER A 282 1.70 -17.47 8.25
N LEU A 283 1.94 -17.49 9.55
CA LEU A 283 2.82 -16.53 10.22
C LEU A 283 4.23 -16.48 9.59
N ASP A 284 4.78 -17.62 9.18
CA ASP A 284 6.05 -17.71 8.42
C ASP A 284 5.99 -17.13 7.00
N ALA A 285 4.79 -17.00 6.42
CA ALA A 285 4.57 -16.53 5.05
C ALA A 285 4.10 -15.07 4.98
N THR A 286 4.09 -14.37 6.12
CA THR A 286 3.67 -12.96 6.22
C THR A 286 4.66 -11.98 5.60
N GLY A 287 5.86 -12.42 5.19
CA GLY A 287 6.97 -11.50 4.89
C GLY A 287 7.56 -10.87 6.16
N LEU A 288 7.27 -11.45 7.33
CA LEU A 288 7.86 -11.09 8.61
C LEU A 288 8.70 -12.28 9.08
N ALA A 289 9.95 -12.37 8.66
CA ALA A 289 10.83 -13.46 9.07
C ALA A 289 12.15 -12.91 9.64
N PRO A 290 13.07 -13.79 10.07
CA PRO A 290 14.44 -13.40 10.38
C PRO A 290 15.31 -13.32 9.14
N ILE A 291 14.99 -14.12 8.11
CA ILE A 291 15.80 -14.25 6.90
C ILE A 291 15.83 -12.96 6.07
N ASP A 292 14.76 -12.17 6.13
CA ASP A 292 14.63 -10.82 5.59
C ASP A 292 14.97 -9.75 6.65
N ASN A 293 15.50 -10.17 7.81
CA ASN A 293 15.75 -9.40 9.01
C ASN A 293 14.50 -8.72 9.60
N SER A 294 13.29 -9.01 9.12
CA SER A 294 12.02 -8.35 9.48
C SER A 294 11.63 -8.48 10.96
N PHE A 295 12.00 -9.58 11.60
CA PHE A 295 11.89 -9.80 13.04
C PHE A 295 13.24 -10.23 13.59
N VAL A 296 13.59 -9.75 14.78
CA VAL A 296 14.71 -10.28 15.55
C VAL A 296 14.21 -10.86 16.86
N GLN A 297 15.13 -11.50 17.60
CA GLN A 297 14.83 -12.05 18.91
C GLN A 297 14.12 -11.05 19.82
N ASN A 298 13.03 -11.51 20.45
CA ASN A 298 12.14 -10.75 21.34
C ASN A 298 11.24 -9.68 20.68
N ASP A 299 11.26 -9.50 19.35
CA ASP A 299 10.19 -8.76 18.68
C ASP A 299 8.85 -9.53 18.87
N GLN A 300 7.75 -8.80 19.06
CA GLN A 300 6.43 -9.39 19.28
C GLN A 300 5.46 -9.00 18.18
N LEU A 301 4.55 -9.91 17.82
CA LEU A 301 3.40 -9.66 16.96
C LEU A 301 2.13 -9.80 17.78
N LEU A 302 1.34 -8.72 17.85
CA LEU A 302 0.09 -8.65 18.61
C LEU A 302 -1.07 -8.65 17.61
N LEU A 303 -2.01 -9.57 17.78
CA LEU A 303 -3.19 -9.73 16.92
C LEU A 303 -4.48 -9.41 17.67
N PHE A 304 -5.49 -8.92 16.94
CA PHE A 304 -6.81 -8.56 17.47
C PHE A 304 -7.90 -9.46 16.87
N ASN A 305 -8.94 -9.75 17.65
CA ASN A 305 -10.04 -10.60 17.22
C ASN A 305 -11.31 -9.78 16.95
N ASN A 306 -11.70 -9.68 15.68
CA ASN A 306 -12.91 -8.96 15.26
C ASN A 306 -14.21 -9.71 15.60
N ALA A 307 -14.18 -11.02 15.82
CA ALA A 307 -15.39 -11.79 16.17
C ALA A 307 -15.89 -11.52 17.61
N ARG A 308 -15.03 -10.99 18.50
CA ARG A 308 -15.42 -10.66 19.89
C ARG A 308 -16.04 -9.27 19.94
N ARG A 309 -17.24 -9.12 20.51
CA ARG A 309 -17.81 -7.79 20.83
C ARG A 309 -17.15 -7.22 22.07
N GLN A 310 -16.35 -6.18 21.89
CA GLN A 310 -15.66 -5.49 22.97
C GLN A 310 -15.14 -4.14 22.49
N LEU A 311 -15.25 -3.12 23.34
CA LEU A 311 -14.55 -1.83 23.19
C LEU A 311 -13.15 -1.93 23.79
N ASP A 312 -12.20 -1.20 23.22
CA ASP A 312 -10.80 -1.13 23.66
C ASP A 312 -10.18 -2.52 23.78
N LYS A 313 -10.24 -3.27 22.66
CA LYS A 313 -9.78 -4.66 22.61
C LYS A 313 -8.30 -4.76 22.97
N HIS A 314 -8.00 -5.70 23.86
CA HIS A 314 -6.64 -6.17 24.06
C HIS A 314 -6.27 -7.21 22.97
N PRO A 315 -4.96 -7.37 22.68
CA PRO A 315 -4.49 -8.42 21.80
C PRO A 315 -5.01 -9.79 22.26
N TYR A 316 -5.59 -10.57 21.35
CA TYR A 316 -6.09 -11.91 21.66
C TYR A 316 -4.99 -12.98 21.54
N ARG A 317 -3.96 -12.70 20.74
CA ARG A 317 -2.74 -13.50 20.62
C ARG A 317 -1.53 -12.59 20.60
N ILE A 318 -0.47 -13.02 21.27
CA ILE A 318 0.82 -12.36 21.31
C ILE A 318 1.86 -13.41 20.96
N TYR A 319 2.46 -13.26 19.78
CA TYR A 319 3.60 -14.07 19.37
C TYR A 319 4.89 -13.33 19.70
N THR A 320 5.91 -14.05 20.16
CA THR A 320 7.26 -13.52 20.34
C THR A 320 8.20 -14.34 19.47
N TYR A 321 9.04 -13.65 18.70
CA TYR A 321 10.03 -14.33 17.87
C TYR A 321 11.26 -14.72 18.70
N ASN A 322 11.53 -16.02 18.85
CA ASN A 322 12.67 -16.60 19.58
C ASN A 322 13.09 -17.91 18.91
N ASP A 323 13.91 -17.81 17.84
CA ASP A 323 14.34 -18.92 16.99
C ASP A 323 13.15 -19.73 16.43
N GLY A 324 12.05 -19.03 16.17
CA GLY A 324 10.72 -19.55 15.86
C GLY A 324 9.64 -18.71 16.52
N TRP A 325 8.38 -18.91 16.13
CA TRP A 325 7.27 -18.12 16.66
C TRP A 325 6.72 -18.77 17.93
N ARG A 326 6.85 -18.09 19.07
CA ARG A 326 6.34 -18.58 20.36
C ARG A 326 5.05 -17.85 20.71
N LEU A 327 3.98 -18.59 20.96
CA LEU A 327 2.74 -18.00 21.45
C LEU A 327 2.86 -17.73 22.95
N SER A 328 2.36 -16.60 23.45
CA SER A 328 2.48 -16.24 24.88
C SER A 328 1.87 -17.29 25.83
N THR A 329 0.89 -18.05 25.37
CA THR A 329 0.24 -19.14 26.11
C THR A 329 0.85 -20.53 25.84
N ASP A 330 1.74 -20.64 24.86
CA ASP A 330 2.52 -21.84 24.55
C ASP A 330 3.93 -21.42 24.10
N PRO A 331 4.83 -21.13 25.06
CA PRO A 331 6.13 -20.54 24.77
C PRO A 331 7.16 -21.55 24.24
N ILE A 332 6.82 -22.84 24.18
CA ILE A 332 7.72 -23.92 23.76
C ILE A 332 7.43 -24.31 22.31
N GLY A 333 6.15 -24.36 21.92
CA GLY A 333 5.74 -24.67 20.55
C GLY A 333 6.25 -23.65 19.53
N ASP A 334 6.50 -24.12 18.30
CA ASP A 334 6.62 -23.23 17.15
C ASP A 334 5.26 -23.06 16.47
N HIS A 335 4.83 -21.81 16.38
CA HIS A 335 3.54 -21.40 15.84
C HIS A 335 3.68 -20.71 14.47
N GLY A 336 4.79 -20.90 13.76
CA GLY A 336 4.99 -20.33 12.42
C GLY A 336 3.93 -20.73 11.38
N LYS A 337 3.21 -21.84 11.63
CA LYS A 337 2.10 -22.32 10.79
C LYS A 337 0.74 -21.73 11.15
N ASP A 338 0.63 -20.95 12.23
CA ASP A 338 -0.61 -20.30 12.58
C ASP A 338 -1.06 -19.35 11.47
N VAL A 339 -2.35 -19.37 11.17
CA VAL A 339 -2.93 -18.56 10.10
C VAL A 339 -3.16 -17.13 10.57
N ILE A 340 -2.64 -16.19 9.80
CA ILE A 340 -2.93 -14.76 9.87
C ILE A 340 -3.98 -14.44 8.79
N PRO A 341 -5.20 -14.06 9.18
CA PRO A 341 -6.24 -13.75 8.22
C PRO A 341 -5.88 -12.59 7.29
N ALA A 342 -6.43 -12.60 6.08
CA ALA A 342 -6.36 -11.49 5.14
C ALA A 342 -6.75 -10.15 5.80
N GLY A 343 -6.00 -9.08 5.51
CA GLY A 343 -6.34 -7.74 6.03
C GLY A 343 -6.25 -7.58 7.56
N SER A 344 -5.66 -8.54 8.28
CA SER A 344 -5.51 -8.47 9.73
C SER A 344 -4.74 -7.22 10.17
N ALA A 345 -5.34 -6.45 11.08
CA ALA A 345 -4.63 -5.44 11.84
C ALA A 345 -3.68 -6.09 12.85
N MET A 346 -2.47 -5.56 12.95
CA MET A 346 -1.42 -6.10 13.80
C MET A 346 -0.63 -4.97 14.45
N ILE A 347 0.02 -5.29 15.56
CA ILE A 347 1.08 -4.44 16.11
C ILE A 347 2.37 -5.24 16.12
N VAL A 348 3.42 -4.69 15.51
CA VAL A 348 4.79 -5.16 15.70
C VAL A 348 5.41 -4.38 16.84
N ARG A 349 5.69 -5.07 17.94
CA ARG A 349 6.30 -4.49 19.11
C ARG A 349 7.78 -4.84 19.14
N THR A 350 8.63 -3.84 19.02
CA THR A 350 10.08 -4.02 19.11
C THR A 350 10.56 -3.79 20.56
N PRO A 351 11.58 -4.53 21.04
CA PRO A 351 12.23 -4.21 22.30
C PRO A 351 13.12 -2.98 22.13
N GLY A 352 13.40 -2.29 23.24
CA GLY A 352 14.33 -1.15 23.23
C GLY A 352 15.73 -1.62 22.86
N ARG A 353 16.39 -0.90 21.95
CA ARG A 353 17.75 -1.24 21.51
C ARG A 353 18.71 -0.15 21.98
N PHE A 354 19.53 -0.50 22.97
CA PHE A 354 20.73 0.28 23.28
C PHE A 354 21.68 0.15 22.08
N SER A 355 21.73 1.20 21.27
CA SER A 355 22.50 1.38 20.03
C SER A 355 21.67 1.33 18.74
N GLN A 356 21.76 2.47 18.02
CA GLN A 356 21.19 2.84 16.72
C GLN A 356 19.67 3.04 16.62
N LYS A 357 19.25 4.28 16.32
CA LYS A 357 17.99 4.57 15.62
C LYS A 357 18.03 3.88 14.26
N SER A 358 17.74 2.58 14.23
CA SER A 358 17.56 1.82 13.00
C SER A 358 16.07 1.82 12.71
N ARG A 359 15.62 2.78 11.88
CA ARG A 359 14.37 2.61 11.14
C ARG A 359 14.62 1.48 10.14
N ARG A 360 13.75 0.48 10.10
CA ARG A 360 13.88 -0.65 9.16
C ARG A 360 12.69 -0.60 8.24
N SER A 361 12.94 -0.46 6.94
CA SER A 361 11.93 -0.70 5.91
C SER A 361 11.88 -2.20 5.62
N ARG A 362 10.69 -2.82 5.67
CA ARG A 362 10.55 -4.29 5.68
C ARG A 362 9.51 -4.78 4.68
N HIS A 363 9.87 -5.74 3.84
CA HIS A 363 9.02 -6.19 2.75
C HIS A 363 7.95 -7.18 3.21
N ILE A 364 6.67 -6.80 3.10
CA ILE A 364 5.50 -7.66 3.30
C ILE A 364 4.99 -8.17 1.94
#